data_AF-A0A2M7TN60-F1
#
_entry.id   AF-A0A2M7TN60-F1
#
_cell.length_a   1.000
_cell.length_b   1.000
_cell.length_c   1.000
_cell.angle_alpha   90.00
_cell.angle_beta   90.00
_cell.angle_gamma   90.00
#
_symmetry.space_group_name_H-M   'P 1'
#
loop_
_entity.id
_entity.type
_entity.pdbx_description
1 polymer ?
#
loop_
_entity_poly.entity_id
_entity_poly.type
_entity_poly.pdbx_seq_one_letter_code
_entity_poly.pdbx_strand_id
1 'polypeptide(L)'
;LNWGLSFPAYEIGGIYPEVYTVKDLVGVVGPALSANIYPLIPTLYFEDGKLNPSLLNGKSNDSLKLYFNGKSSDDLTMSFLQKYFVSPSDSISSQWAVYNQSQYLNAKYELLIRGYEYKDFDYGKGISFSTNRGETIKFKFKVPENGKYILAARLGTFDKQNFHWILEEKTLTKGFFEYAYGNKSGFEVLNVVSLIPVKDFEAAQKQAGVFVKHFGVVTKKDIVSQSWKEVNLSPEGAMKYKLENNQEGYWIIFSQNYNSLWNFKKGIEYFESIPVYSMVNGFYVEPDWGDLHIEFRGQEFFRWGLWVTVITVLGLSIIFLVLVKKGNERKNRGDIKN
;
A
#
# COMPACT_ATOMS: atom_id res chain seq x y z
N LEU A 1 29.83 19.78 29.76
CA LEU A 1 28.85 20.87 29.57
C LEU A 1 27.46 20.30 29.73
N ASN A 2 26.80 20.62 30.85
CA ASN A 2 25.44 20.21 31.16
C ASN A 2 24.53 21.36 30.72
N TRP A 3 23.74 21.16 29.65
CA TRP A 3 23.06 22.26 28.94
C TRP A 3 21.81 22.79 29.65
N GLY A 4 21.49 22.35 30.88
CA GLY A 4 20.45 22.98 31.70
C GLY A 4 19.04 22.99 31.09
N LEU A 5 18.79 22.14 30.09
CA LEU A 5 17.50 22.02 29.42
C LEU A 5 16.73 20.86 30.06
N SER A 6 15.87 21.15 31.04
CA SER A 6 14.82 20.23 31.45
C SER A 6 13.63 20.39 30.50
N PHE A 7 13.76 19.87 29.28
CA PHE A 7 12.53 19.49 28.58
C PHE A 7 11.94 18.33 29.37
N PRO A 8 10.64 18.32 29.69
CA PRO A 8 10.01 17.05 29.99
C PRO A 8 10.22 16.20 28.74
N ALA A 9 11.20 15.29 28.79
CA ALA A 9 11.19 14.16 27.90
C ALA A 9 9.86 13.48 28.23
N TYR A 10 8.87 13.67 27.37
CA TYR A 10 7.69 12.85 27.39
C TYR A 10 8.21 11.44 27.16
N GLU A 11 8.44 10.72 28.26
CA GLU A 11 8.71 9.30 28.21
C GLU A 11 7.43 8.71 27.62
N ILE A 12 7.49 8.34 26.35
CA ILE A 12 6.36 7.68 25.70
C ILE A 12 6.29 6.31 26.39
N GLY A 13 5.43 6.18 27.39
CA GLY A 13 5.17 4.89 28.02
C GLY A 13 4.51 3.94 27.02
N GLY A 14 4.87 2.66 27.07
CA GLY A 14 4.22 1.61 26.27
C GLY A 14 4.67 1.51 24.81
N ILE A 15 5.91 1.89 24.49
CA ILE A 15 6.50 1.64 23.17
C ILE A 15 6.69 0.13 23.00
N TYR A 16 6.13 -0.44 21.94
CA TYR A 16 6.43 -1.82 21.55
C TYR A 16 7.93 -1.96 21.26
N PRO A 17 8.55 -3.11 21.55
CA PRO A 17 9.94 -3.33 21.15
C PRO A 17 10.10 -3.25 19.63
N GLU A 18 11.35 -3.14 19.17
CA GLU A 18 11.62 -3.06 17.73
C GLU A 18 11.02 -4.27 16.98
N VAL A 19 11.09 -5.45 17.59
CA VAL A 19 10.49 -6.67 17.05
C VAL A 19 9.70 -7.40 18.12
N TYR A 20 8.46 -7.75 17.81
CA TYR A 20 7.62 -8.55 18.69
C TYR A 20 6.73 -9.50 17.90
N THR A 21 6.24 -10.52 18.59
CA THR A 21 5.23 -11.44 18.07
C THR A 21 3.85 -11.11 18.63
N VAL A 22 2.84 -11.37 17.81
CA VAL A 22 1.44 -11.44 18.24
C VAL A 22 0.78 -12.68 17.68
N LYS A 23 -0.23 -13.16 18.40
CA LYS A 23 -1.00 -14.34 17.98
C LYS A 23 -1.80 -14.04 16.73
N ASP A 24 -2.54 -12.95 16.72
CA ASP A 24 -3.44 -12.59 15.63
C ASP A 24 -3.35 -11.10 15.30
N LEU A 25 -3.88 -10.69 14.15
CA LEU A 25 -4.08 -9.30 13.78
C LEU A 25 -5.57 -8.98 13.74
N VAL A 26 -5.91 -7.70 13.84
CA VAL A 26 -7.26 -7.22 13.51
C VAL A 26 -7.25 -6.63 12.10
N GLY A 27 -7.92 -7.31 11.18
CA GLY A 27 -8.11 -6.89 9.80
C GLY A 27 -9.28 -5.92 9.69
N VAL A 28 -9.01 -4.63 9.54
CA VAL A 28 -10.01 -3.56 9.52
C VAL A 28 -10.43 -3.23 8.11
N VAL A 29 -11.74 -3.29 7.85
CA VAL A 29 -12.38 -2.80 6.63
C VAL A 29 -13.08 -1.48 6.99
N GLY A 30 -12.57 -0.36 6.48
CA GLY A 30 -13.06 0.98 6.75
C GLY A 30 -12.04 1.93 7.38
N PRO A 31 -12.50 2.98 8.09
CA PRO A 31 -11.65 3.99 8.70
C PRO A 31 -10.63 3.42 9.68
N ALA A 32 -9.53 4.14 9.86
CA ALA A 32 -8.54 3.86 10.89
C ALA A 32 -9.18 3.82 12.29
N LEU A 33 -8.71 2.90 13.14
CA LEU A 33 -9.17 2.83 14.52
C LEU A 33 -8.59 4.01 15.32
N SER A 34 -9.42 4.63 16.17
CA SER A 34 -8.99 5.73 17.03
C SER A 34 -8.11 5.21 18.17
N ALA A 35 -6.87 5.72 18.25
CA ALA A 35 -5.90 5.36 19.29
C ALA A 35 -6.39 5.61 20.72
N ASN A 36 -7.30 6.57 20.92
CA ASN A 36 -7.88 6.85 22.25
C ASN A 36 -8.89 5.78 22.71
N ILE A 37 -9.35 4.92 21.81
CA ILE A 37 -10.44 3.96 22.05
C ILE A 37 -9.91 2.53 22.07
N TYR A 38 -8.88 2.26 21.27
CA TYR A 38 -8.25 0.95 21.19
C TYR A 38 -6.80 1.13 21.63
N PRO A 39 -6.33 0.45 22.69
CA PRO A 39 -4.88 0.32 22.90
C PRO A 39 -4.27 -0.20 21.60
N LEU A 40 -2.99 0.11 21.35
CA LEU A 40 -2.26 -0.24 20.11
C LEU A 40 -2.41 -1.72 19.75
N ILE A 41 -3.45 -2.08 19.01
CA ILE A 41 -3.72 -3.44 18.57
C ILE A 41 -3.16 -3.56 17.17
N PRO A 42 -2.24 -4.50 16.92
CA PRO A 42 -1.73 -4.79 15.58
C PRO A 42 -2.85 -4.96 14.58
N THR A 43 -2.97 -3.96 13.71
CA THR A 43 -4.10 -3.81 12.79
C THR A 43 -3.60 -3.84 11.37
N LEU A 44 -4.37 -4.49 10.51
CA LEU A 44 -4.14 -4.48 9.08
C LEU A 44 -5.32 -3.78 8.42
N TYR A 45 -5.05 -2.73 7.63
CA TYR A 45 -6.09 -1.94 6.99
C TYR A 45 -6.25 -2.36 5.53
N PHE A 46 -7.42 -2.87 5.17
CA PHE A 46 -7.69 -3.35 3.81
C PHE A 46 -7.81 -2.23 2.78
N GLU A 47 -8.08 -1.01 3.24
CA GLU A 47 -8.30 0.15 2.37
C GLU A 47 -7.10 1.09 2.25
N ASP A 48 -5.94 0.72 2.80
CA ASP A 48 -4.79 1.62 2.94
C ASP A 48 -4.00 1.86 1.63
N GLY A 49 -4.29 1.10 0.58
CA GLY A 49 -3.61 1.19 -0.72
C GLY A 49 -2.27 0.48 -0.81
N LYS A 50 -1.77 -0.09 0.28
CA LYS A 50 -0.47 -0.77 0.37
C LYS A 50 -0.64 -2.28 0.50
N LEU A 51 -1.71 -2.73 1.15
CA LEU A 51 -2.00 -4.15 1.31
C LEU A 51 -2.49 -4.77 0.00
N ASN A 52 -1.87 -5.89 -0.39
CA ASN A 52 -2.48 -6.88 -1.27
C ASN A 52 -3.17 -7.96 -0.41
N PRO A 53 -4.52 -8.00 -0.35
CA PRO A 53 -5.22 -8.96 0.50
C PRO A 53 -4.93 -10.43 0.18
N SER A 54 -4.50 -10.74 -1.05
CA SER A 54 -4.17 -12.11 -1.45
C SER A 54 -2.97 -12.69 -0.71
N LEU A 55 -2.13 -11.86 -0.08
CA LEU A 55 -1.03 -12.30 0.79
C LEU A 55 -1.51 -13.05 2.03
N LEU A 56 -2.80 -12.90 2.38
CA LEU A 56 -3.45 -13.62 3.48
C LEU A 56 -4.00 -15.00 3.06
N ASN A 57 -3.93 -15.36 1.77
CA ASN A 57 -4.36 -16.68 1.32
C ASN A 57 -3.51 -17.78 1.98
N GLY A 58 -4.17 -18.82 2.47
CA GLY A 58 -3.51 -19.97 3.11
C GLY A 58 -2.99 -19.72 4.53
N LYS A 59 -3.19 -18.52 5.10
CA LYS A 59 -2.83 -18.25 6.51
C LYS A 59 -3.83 -18.89 7.46
N SER A 60 -3.38 -19.20 8.68
CA SER A 60 -4.23 -19.80 9.71
C SER A 60 -5.49 -18.95 9.98
N ASN A 61 -6.65 -19.59 10.15
CA ASN A 61 -7.92 -18.92 10.48
C ASN A 61 -7.87 -18.13 11.81
N ASP A 62 -6.97 -18.53 12.71
CA ASP A 62 -6.76 -17.88 14.00
C ASP A 62 -5.68 -16.80 13.98
N SER A 63 -5.07 -16.54 12.83
CA SER A 63 -4.04 -15.51 12.66
C SER A 63 -4.61 -14.11 12.40
N LEU A 64 -5.89 -13.99 12.06
CA LEU A 64 -6.52 -12.72 11.72
C LEU A 64 -7.99 -12.78 12.12
N LYS A 65 -8.53 -11.67 12.62
CA LYS A 65 -9.96 -11.47 12.83
C LYS A 65 -10.42 -10.23 12.07
N LEU A 66 -11.52 -10.32 11.33
CA LEU A 66 -12.02 -9.20 10.53
C LEU A 66 -12.93 -8.30 11.33
N TYR A 67 -12.73 -6.99 11.21
CA TYR A 67 -13.60 -5.97 11.80
C TYR A 67 -14.10 -5.00 10.73
N PHE A 68 -15.42 -4.99 10.52
CA PHE A 68 -16.07 -4.04 9.63
C PHE A 68 -16.39 -2.75 10.41
N ASN A 69 -15.54 -1.74 10.23
CA ASN A 69 -15.66 -0.45 10.92
C ASN A 69 -16.63 0.47 10.15
N GLY A 70 -17.94 0.24 10.29
CA GLY A 70 -18.95 1.01 9.56
C GLY A 70 -18.97 0.75 8.04
N LYS A 71 -18.44 -0.39 7.62
CA LYS A 71 -18.38 -0.87 6.23
C LYS A 71 -19.02 -2.25 6.10
N SER A 72 -19.01 -2.80 4.90
CA SER A 72 -19.64 -4.05 4.52
C SER A 72 -18.68 -5.00 3.81
N SER A 73 -19.16 -6.22 3.52
CA SER A 73 -18.42 -7.19 2.70
C SER A 73 -18.16 -6.71 1.27
N ASP A 74 -18.95 -5.76 0.75
CA ASP A 74 -18.72 -5.19 -0.58
C ASP A 74 -17.48 -4.29 -0.55
N ASP A 75 -17.23 -3.57 0.55
CA ASP A 75 -16.02 -2.77 0.72
C ASP A 75 -14.77 -3.67 0.74
N LEU A 76 -14.84 -4.80 1.45
CA LEU A 76 -13.78 -5.81 1.44
C LEU A 76 -13.57 -6.40 0.03
N THR A 77 -14.64 -6.65 -0.71
CA THR A 77 -14.57 -7.11 -2.11
C THR A 77 -13.78 -6.12 -2.96
N MET A 78 -14.06 -4.82 -2.80
CA MET A 78 -13.34 -3.77 -3.52
C MET A 78 -11.85 -3.70 -3.15
N SER A 79 -11.46 -4.07 -1.92
CA SER A 79 -10.05 -4.16 -1.53
C SER A 79 -9.25 -5.20 -2.32
N PHE A 80 -9.86 -6.25 -2.88
CA PHE A 80 -9.20 -7.20 -3.80
C PHE A 80 -9.04 -6.66 -5.22
N LEU A 81 -9.77 -5.59 -5.56
CA LEU A 81 -9.88 -5.03 -6.90
C LEU A 81 -9.05 -3.76 -7.10
N GLN A 82 -8.17 -3.44 -6.14
CA GLN A 82 -7.34 -2.22 -6.16
C GLN A 82 -6.50 -2.05 -7.44
N LYS A 83 -6.15 -3.15 -8.13
CA LYS A 83 -5.46 -3.10 -9.43
C LYS A 83 -6.25 -2.36 -10.53
N TYR A 84 -7.57 -2.25 -10.39
CA TYR A 84 -8.46 -1.54 -11.31
C TYR A 84 -8.71 -0.07 -10.93
N PHE A 85 -8.18 0.38 -9.79
CA PHE A 85 -8.45 1.71 -9.27
C PHE A 85 -7.65 2.76 -10.02
N VAL A 86 -8.37 3.73 -10.58
CA VAL A 86 -7.84 4.90 -11.26
C VAL A 86 -7.96 6.09 -10.33
N SER A 87 -6.85 6.83 -10.15
CA SER A 87 -6.83 8.03 -9.33
C SER A 87 -7.60 9.16 -10.03
N PRO A 88 -8.26 10.06 -9.27
CA PRO A 88 -8.76 11.32 -9.82
C PRO A 88 -7.68 12.16 -10.52
N SER A 89 -6.42 12.02 -10.10
CA SER A 89 -5.27 12.67 -10.74
C SER A 89 -4.92 12.12 -12.13
N ASP A 90 -5.41 10.91 -12.47
CA ASP A 90 -5.29 10.31 -13.79
C ASP A 90 -6.46 10.69 -14.74
N SER A 91 -7.31 11.64 -14.33
CA SER A 91 -8.41 12.12 -15.17
C SER A 91 -7.90 12.80 -16.45
N ILE A 92 -8.64 12.64 -17.55
CA ILE A 92 -8.31 13.28 -18.84
C ILE A 92 -8.70 14.76 -18.87
N SER A 93 -9.69 15.14 -18.06
CA SER A 93 -10.13 16.52 -17.86
C SER A 93 -10.94 16.62 -16.57
N SER A 94 -10.76 17.69 -15.80
CA SER A 94 -11.48 17.89 -14.55
C SER A 94 -11.87 19.36 -14.36
N GLN A 95 -13.10 19.58 -13.92
CA GLN A 95 -13.56 20.85 -13.33
C GLN A 95 -13.49 20.80 -11.80
N TRP A 96 -13.24 19.62 -11.22
CA TRP A 96 -13.11 19.40 -9.80
C TRP A 96 -11.71 19.78 -9.33
N ALA A 97 -11.57 20.15 -8.06
CA ALA A 97 -10.26 20.28 -7.43
C ALA A 97 -9.66 18.88 -7.25
N VAL A 98 -8.43 18.65 -7.74
CA VAL A 98 -7.79 17.34 -7.76
C VAL A 98 -6.50 17.37 -6.93
N TYR A 99 -6.37 16.41 -6.01
CA TYR A 99 -5.22 16.26 -5.14
C TYR A 99 -4.69 14.83 -5.24
N ASN A 100 -3.45 14.69 -5.68
CA ASN A 100 -2.80 13.38 -5.73
C ASN A 100 -2.36 12.90 -4.33
N GLN A 101 -1.82 11.69 -4.23
CA GLN A 101 -1.38 11.08 -2.97
C GLN A 101 -0.37 11.95 -2.19
N SER A 102 0.54 12.66 -2.89
CA SER A 102 1.54 13.52 -2.23
C SER A 102 0.94 14.80 -1.62
N GLN A 103 -0.27 15.16 -2.02
CA GLN A 103 -0.99 16.35 -1.57
C GLN A 103 -2.05 16.02 -0.50
N TYR A 104 -1.96 14.85 0.14
CA TYR A 104 -2.92 14.38 1.14
C TYR A 104 -3.23 15.41 2.24
N LEU A 105 -2.22 16.08 2.80
CA LEU A 105 -2.43 17.10 3.85
C LEU A 105 -3.17 18.34 3.32
N ASN A 106 -2.86 18.77 2.10
CA ASN A 106 -3.57 19.88 1.45
C ASN A 106 -5.02 19.51 1.20
N ALA A 107 -5.27 18.29 0.70
CA ALA A 107 -6.61 17.80 0.45
C ALA A 107 -7.44 17.72 1.75
N LYS A 108 -6.84 17.23 2.85
CA LYS A 108 -7.47 17.24 4.18
C LYS A 108 -7.77 18.64 4.68
N TYR A 109 -6.84 19.57 4.54
CA TYR A 109 -7.03 20.96 4.94
C TYR A 109 -8.19 21.61 4.18
N GLU A 110 -8.20 21.47 2.85
CA GLU A 110 -9.23 22.06 1.98
C GLU A 110 -10.63 21.50 2.26
N LEU A 111 -10.73 20.20 2.55
CA LEU A 111 -11.98 19.60 2.98
C LEU A 111 -12.42 20.08 4.36
N LEU A 112 -11.49 20.18 5.32
CA LEU A 112 -11.77 20.62 6.68
C LEU A 112 -12.32 22.05 6.74
N ILE A 113 -11.73 22.99 6.00
CA ILE A 113 -12.21 24.39 5.96
C ILE A 113 -13.59 24.52 5.31
N ARG A 114 -14.07 23.47 4.62
CA ARG A 114 -15.42 23.36 4.04
C ARG A 114 -16.37 22.54 4.92
N GLY A 115 -15.95 22.16 6.12
CA GLY A 115 -16.77 21.39 7.08
C GLY A 115 -16.88 19.90 6.74
N TYR A 116 -15.98 19.36 5.91
CA TYR A 116 -15.94 17.94 5.60
C TYR A 116 -14.75 17.26 6.29
N GLU A 117 -15.03 16.48 7.33
CA GLU A 117 -14.07 15.60 7.98
C GLU A 117 -14.30 14.16 7.52
N TYR A 118 -13.22 13.46 7.15
CA TYR A 118 -13.29 12.03 6.84
C TYR A 118 -12.11 11.28 7.49
N LYS A 119 -12.39 10.04 7.88
CA LYS A 119 -11.44 9.13 8.53
C LYS A 119 -11.10 7.90 7.68
N ASP A 120 -11.81 7.73 6.56
CA ASP A 120 -11.55 6.67 5.61
C ASP A 120 -10.18 6.84 4.97
N PHE A 121 -9.56 5.70 4.63
CA PHE A 121 -8.39 5.68 3.77
C PHE A 121 -8.77 6.07 2.34
N ASP A 122 -7.82 6.57 1.57
CA ASP A 122 -7.99 6.97 0.18
C ASP A 122 -7.40 5.95 -0.82
N TYR A 123 -7.12 4.71 -0.36
CA TYR A 123 -6.39 3.69 -1.13
C TYR A 123 -5.03 4.16 -1.68
N GLY A 124 -4.44 5.21 -1.10
CA GLY A 124 -3.23 5.83 -1.65
C GLY A 124 -3.43 6.42 -3.04
N LYS A 125 -4.69 6.72 -3.44
CA LYS A 125 -5.02 7.25 -4.77
C LYS A 125 -5.28 8.75 -4.76
N GLY A 126 -5.20 9.41 -3.61
CA GLY A 126 -5.60 10.81 -3.48
C GLY A 126 -7.11 10.98 -3.64
N ILE A 127 -7.54 12.23 -3.78
CA ILE A 127 -8.96 12.57 -3.82
C ILE A 127 -9.19 13.77 -4.76
N SER A 128 -10.43 13.93 -5.18
CA SER A 128 -10.91 15.15 -5.81
C SER A 128 -12.22 15.57 -5.17
N PHE A 129 -12.56 16.86 -5.21
CA PHE A 129 -13.87 17.31 -4.76
C PHE A 129 -14.38 18.45 -5.61
N SER A 130 -15.70 18.61 -5.62
CA SER A 130 -16.40 19.73 -6.24
C SER A 130 -17.44 20.28 -5.27
N THR A 131 -17.61 21.60 -5.29
CA THR A 131 -18.63 22.33 -4.53
C THR A 131 -19.73 22.92 -5.43
N ASN A 132 -19.70 22.62 -6.73
CA ASN A 132 -20.66 23.13 -7.69
C ASN A 132 -21.37 21.96 -8.40
N ARG A 133 -22.69 21.93 -8.27
CA ARG A 133 -23.51 20.93 -8.96
C ARG A 133 -23.32 21.04 -10.47
N GLY A 134 -23.14 19.90 -11.14
CA GLY A 134 -22.95 19.81 -12.59
C GLY A 134 -21.50 19.91 -13.06
N GLU A 135 -20.54 20.29 -12.21
CA GLU A 135 -19.12 20.15 -12.55
C GLU A 135 -18.77 18.68 -12.77
N THR A 136 -17.91 18.42 -13.74
CA THR A 136 -17.56 17.08 -14.19
C THR A 136 -16.08 16.78 -14.08
N ILE A 137 -15.78 15.51 -13.88
CA ILE A 137 -14.46 14.92 -14.00
C ILE A 137 -14.56 13.72 -14.95
N LYS A 138 -13.63 13.63 -15.91
CA LYS A 138 -13.66 12.65 -17.00
C LYS A 138 -12.48 11.70 -16.94
N PHE A 139 -12.74 10.43 -17.21
CA PHE A 139 -11.78 9.35 -17.21
C PHE A 139 -11.84 8.58 -18.51
N LYS A 140 -10.71 7.97 -18.88
CA LYS A 140 -10.61 7.11 -20.05
C LYS A 140 -10.10 5.74 -19.63
N PHE A 141 -10.92 4.72 -19.87
CA PHE A 141 -10.62 3.34 -19.56
C PHE A 141 -10.30 2.55 -20.83
N LYS A 142 -9.34 1.65 -20.74
CA LYS A 142 -9.10 0.64 -21.78
C LYS A 142 -10.03 -0.55 -21.54
N VAL A 143 -10.76 -0.94 -22.58
CA VAL A 143 -11.63 -2.12 -22.58
C VAL A 143 -10.93 -3.22 -23.40
N PRO A 144 -10.34 -4.23 -22.77
CA PRO A 144 -9.52 -5.23 -23.47
C PRO A 144 -10.34 -6.18 -24.35
N GLU A 145 -11.60 -6.44 -23.99
CA GLU A 145 -12.49 -7.38 -24.66
C GLU A 145 -13.95 -6.92 -24.59
N ASN A 146 -14.79 -7.43 -25.50
CA ASN A 146 -16.23 -7.18 -25.42
C ASN A 146 -16.79 -7.90 -24.20
N GLY A 147 -17.65 -7.25 -23.41
CA GLY A 147 -18.25 -7.90 -22.26
C GLY A 147 -18.96 -6.97 -21.30
N LYS A 148 -19.35 -7.54 -20.16
CA LYS A 148 -19.94 -6.83 -19.04
C LYS A 148 -18.87 -6.39 -18.05
N TYR A 149 -18.98 -5.15 -17.61
CA TYR A 149 -18.09 -4.50 -16.66
C TYR A 149 -18.90 -3.84 -15.55
N ILE A 150 -18.34 -3.81 -14.35
CA ILE A 150 -18.80 -2.98 -13.25
C ILE A 150 -18.00 -1.68 -13.29
N LEU A 151 -18.69 -0.57 -13.57
CA LEU A 151 -18.20 0.77 -13.38
C LEU A 151 -18.46 1.16 -11.92
N ALA A 152 -17.40 1.42 -11.17
CA ALA A 152 -17.51 1.77 -9.76
C ALA A 152 -16.90 3.15 -9.48
N ALA A 153 -17.56 3.93 -8.64
CA ALA A 153 -17.05 5.19 -8.11
C ALA A 153 -17.15 5.19 -6.58
N ARG A 154 -16.09 5.65 -5.91
CA ARG A 154 -16.03 5.77 -4.45
C ARG A 154 -16.17 7.22 -4.03
N LEU A 155 -17.26 7.52 -3.33
CA LEU A 155 -17.75 8.89 -3.16
C LEU A 155 -18.11 9.19 -1.70
N GLY A 156 -17.94 10.43 -1.31
CA GLY A 156 -18.34 10.98 -0.02
C GLY A 156 -19.15 12.27 -0.22
N THR A 157 -20.12 12.51 0.66
CA THR A 157 -20.99 13.71 0.63
C THR A 157 -21.14 14.25 2.05
N PHE A 158 -21.74 15.45 2.22
CA PHE A 158 -22.02 15.94 3.57
C PHE A 158 -22.94 15.02 4.38
N ASP A 159 -23.94 14.41 3.72
CA ASP A 159 -24.87 13.46 4.37
C ASP A 159 -24.19 12.13 4.71
N LYS A 160 -23.17 11.75 3.94
CA LYS A 160 -22.40 10.52 4.09
C LYS A 160 -20.92 10.82 3.99
N GLN A 161 -20.36 11.31 5.11
CA GLN A 161 -18.96 11.70 5.17
C GLN A 161 -18.00 10.53 4.96
N ASN A 162 -18.42 9.32 5.30
CA ASN A 162 -17.67 8.11 4.95
C ASN A 162 -17.89 7.75 3.47
N PHE A 163 -16.79 7.41 2.80
CA PHE A 163 -16.78 6.96 1.42
C PHE A 163 -17.63 5.71 1.23
N HIS A 164 -18.44 5.70 0.19
CA HIS A 164 -19.25 4.55 -0.21
C HIS A 164 -19.11 4.30 -1.71
N TRP A 165 -19.36 3.05 -2.10
CA TRP A 165 -19.30 2.64 -3.50
C TRP A 165 -20.63 2.84 -4.20
N ILE A 166 -20.57 3.41 -5.40
CA ILE A 166 -21.66 3.38 -6.38
C ILE A 166 -21.21 2.45 -7.49
N LEU A 167 -22.01 1.41 -7.76
CA LEU A 167 -21.72 0.38 -8.75
C LEU A 167 -22.76 0.43 -9.87
N GLU A 168 -22.31 0.34 -11.12
CA GLU A 168 -23.17 0.30 -12.29
C GLU A 168 -22.65 -0.74 -13.30
N GLU A 169 -23.50 -1.67 -13.74
CA GLU A 169 -23.14 -2.61 -14.81
C GLU A 169 -23.19 -1.90 -16.17
N LYS A 170 -22.15 -2.10 -16.99
CA LYS A 170 -22.04 -1.62 -18.36
C LYS A 170 -21.70 -2.78 -19.29
N THR A 171 -22.36 -2.85 -20.44
CA THR A 171 -21.92 -3.70 -21.55
C THR A 171 -21.08 -2.85 -22.50
N LEU A 172 -19.82 -3.22 -22.68
CA LEU A 172 -18.84 -2.44 -23.43
C LEU A 172 -18.22 -3.27 -24.54
N THR A 173 -17.82 -2.59 -25.61
CA THR A 173 -17.02 -3.15 -26.69
C THR A 173 -15.54 -2.86 -26.48
N LYS A 174 -14.67 -3.77 -26.93
CA LYS A 174 -13.23 -3.60 -26.96
C LYS A 174 -12.84 -2.26 -27.56
N GLY A 175 -11.92 -1.56 -26.90
CA GLY A 175 -11.48 -0.23 -27.30
C GLY A 175 -11.25 0.66 -26.09
N PHE A 176 -11.77 1.89 -26.18
CA PHE A 176 -11.73 2.84 -25.07
C PHE A 176 -13.15 3.23 -24.66
N PHE A 177 -13.35 3.35 -23.36
CA PHE A 177 -14.58 3.82 -22.75
C PHE A 177 -14.28 5.12 -22.01
N GLU A 178 -14.97 6.19 -22.38
CA GLU A 178 -14.88 7.47 -21.68
C GLU A 178 -16.04 7.58 -20.69
N TYR A 179 -15.70 7.94 -19.45
CA TYR A 179 -16.65 8.11 -18.38
C TYR A 179 -16.56 9.53 -17.83
N ALA A 180 -17.69 10.22 -17.78
CA ALA A 180 -17.81 11.51 -17.12
C ALA A 180 -18.66 11.33 -15.86
N TYR A 181 -18.07 11.64 -14.70
CA TYR A 181 -18.81 11.74 -13.45
C TYR A 181 -19.11 13.21 -13.16
N GLY A 182 -20.38 13.52 -12.86
CA GLY A 182 -20.84 14.88 -12.57
C GLY A 182 -21.34 14.99 -11.14
N ASN A 183 -20.99 16.09 -10.46
CA ASN A 183 -21.42 16.39 -9.09
C ASN A 183 -22.96 16.54 -9.05
N LYS A 184 -23.64 15.70 -8.26
CA LYS A 184 -25.11 15.65 -8.17
C LYS A 184 -25.65 16.37 -6.93
N SER A 185 -24.94 16.34 -5.80
CA SER A 185 -25.41 16.87 -4.50
C SER A 185 -24.95 18.29 -4.18
N GLY A 186 -24.18 18.94 -5.05
CA GLY A 186 -23.61 20.27 -4.78
C GLY A 186 -22.26 20.18 -4.08
N PHE A 187 -22.07 19.27 -3.13
CA PHE A 187 -20.75 18.91 -2.61
C PHE A 187 -20.52 17.40 -2.68
N GLU A 188 -19.46 17.00 -3.36
CA GLU A 188 -19.04 15.61 -3.48
C GLU A 188 -17.52 15.49 -3.45
N VAL A 189 -17.04 14.44 -2.78
CA VAL A 189 -15.64 14.03 -2.75
C VAL A 189 -15.53 12.70 -3.47
N LEU A 190 -14.72 12.63 -4.52
CA LEU A 190 -14.43 11.43 -5.28
C LEU A 190 -13.02 10.94 -4.92
N ASN A 191 -12.93 9.71 -4.43
CA ASN A 191 -11.65 9.08 -4.12
C ASN A 191 -11.10 8.26 -5.27
N VAL A 192 -11.91 7.37 -5.86
CA VAL A 192 -11.46 6.44 -6.91
C VAL A 192 -12.60 6.16 -7.88
N VAL A 193 -12.25 5.95 -9.15
CA VAL A 193 -13.11 5.28 -10.12
C VAL A 193 -12.45 4.00 -10.63
N SER A 194 -13.25 3.04 -11.07
CA SER A 194 -12.73 1.80 -11.66
C SER A 194 -13.69 1.21 -12.68
N LEU A 195 -13.13 0.48 -13.64
CA LEU A 195 -13.86 -0.31 -14.61
C LEU A 195 -13.39 -1.76 -14.52
N ILE A 196 -14.22 -2.62 -13.95
CA ILE A 196 -13.84 -3.97 -13.52
C ILE A 196 -14.62 -4.99 -14.36
N PRO A 197 -13.98 -5.98 -15.01
CA PRO A 197 -14.73 -7.08 -15.65
C PRO A 197 -15.65 -7.77 -14.64
N VAL A 198 -16.91 -8.05 -14.99
CA VAL A 198 -17.86 -8.70 -14.05
C VAL A 198 -17.31 -10.02 -13.50
N LYS A 199 -16.60 -10.79 -14.32
CA LYS A 199 -15.93 -12.03 -13.90
C LYS A 199 -14.94 -11.81 -12.74
N ASP A 200 -14.15 -10.74 -12.80
CA ASP A 200 -13.18 -10.42 -11.75
C ASP A 200 -13.87 -9.89 -10.49
N PHE A 201 -14.96 -9.13 -10.64
CA PHE A 201 -15.77 -8.67 -9.53
C PHE A 201 -16.39 -9.86 -8.77
N GLU A 202 -16.99 -10.81 -9.47
CA GLU A 202 -17.56 -12.02 -8.88
C GLU A 202 -16.47 -12.89 -8.21
N ALA A 203 -15.28 -12.98 -8.80
CA ALA A 203 -14.16 -13.69 -8.21
C ALA A 203 -13.70 -13.04 -6.89
N ALA A 204 -13.60 -11.71 -6.87
CA ALA A 204 -13.29 -10.95 -5.66
C ALA A 204 -14.37 -11.11 -4.59
N GLN A 205 -15.65 -11.11 -4.97
CA GLN A 205 -16.76 -11.30 -4.03
C GLN A 205 -16.71 -12.69 -3.38
N LYS A 206 -16.42 -13.73 -4.18
CA LYS A 206 -16.18 -15.09 -3.66
C LYS A 206 -15.00 -15.13 -2.70
N GLN A 207 -13.88 -14.47 -3.04
CA GLN A 207 -12.69 -14.42 -2.18
C GLN A 207 -12.96 -13.68 -0.86
N ALA A 208 -13.67 -12.55 -0.90
CA ALA A 208 -14.12 -11.84 0.30
C ALA A 208 -15.01 -12.71 1.18
N GLY A 209 -15.95 -13.46 0.59
CA GLY A 209 -16.78 -14.43 1.32
C GLY A 209 -15.96 -15.56 1.97
N VAL A 210 -14.93 -16.06 1.28
CA VAL A 210 -13.97 -17.02 1.86
C VAL A 210 -13.24 -16.41 3.05
N PHE A 211 -12.79 -15.16 2.96
CA PHE A 211 -12.08 -14.49 4.06
C PHE A 211 -12.98 -14.29 5.27
N VAL A 212 -14.21 -13.82 5.06
CA VAL A 212 -15.21 -13.66 6.11
C VAL A 212 -15.48 -14.97 6.84
N LYS A 213 -15.65 -16.07 6.08
CA LYS A 213 -15.88 -17.40 6.66
C LYS A 213 -14.64 -17.97 7.36
N HIS A 214 -13.46 -17.80 6.78
CA HIS A 214 -12.21 -18.38 7.26
C HIS A 214 -11.69 -17.66 8.50
N PHE A 215 -11.52 -16.34 8.45
CA PHE A 215 -10.97 -15.55 9.56
C PHE A 215 -12.02 -15.20 10.61
N GLY A 216 -13.31 -15.19 10.24
CA GLY A 216 -14.38 -14.78 11.13
C GLY A 216 -14.45 -13.26 11.31
N VAL A 217 -15.60 -12.80 11.78
CA VAL A 217 -15.89 -11.37 12.01
C VAL A 217 -16.07 -11.13 13.49
N VAL A 218 -15.39 -10.10 13.99
CA VAL A 218 -15.43 -9.67 15.38
C VAL A 218 -16.17 -8.34 15.52
N THR A 219 -16.70 -8.08 16.71
CA THR A 219 -17.30 -6.78 17.04
C THR A 219 -16.27 -5.89 17.75
N LYS A 220 -16.61 -4.60 17.90
CA LYS A 220 -15.80 -3.64 18.66
C LYS A 220 -15.43 -4.13 20.07
N LYS A 221 -16.30 -4.91 20.72
CA LYS A 221 -16.07 -5.40 22.09
C LYS A 221 -15.07 -6.55 22.16
N ASP A 222 -14.92 -7.28 21.06
CA ASP A 222 -14.03 -8.44 20.95
C ASP A 222 -12.60 -8.02 20.56
N ILE A 223 -12.42 -6.77 20.17
CA ILE A 223 -11.11 -6.15 19.94
C ILE A 223 -10.51 -5.79 21.31
N VAL A 224 -10.06 -6.83 22.01
CA VAL A 224 -9.36 -6.73 23.30
C VAL A 224 -7.86 -6.55 23.10
N SER A 225 -7.19 -6.03 24.13
CA SER A 225 -5.72 -5.92 24.17
C SER A 225 -5.07 -7.26 23.82
N GLN A 226 -4.19 -7.26 22.83
CA GLN A 226 -3.42 -8.44 22.47
C GLN A 226 -2.16 -8.55 23.33
N SER A 227 -1.84 -9.77 23.75
CA SER A 227 -0.53 -10.08 24.32
C SER A 227 0.51 -10.08 23.22
N TRP A 228 1.62 -9.41 23.46
CA TRP A 228 2.80 -9.43 22.61
C TRP A 228 3.99 -10.01 23.37
N LYS A 229 4.95 -10.55 22.64
CA LYS A 229 6.21 -11.06 23.19
C LYS A 229 7.37 -10.53 22.36
N GLU A 230 8.36 -9.96 23.02
CA GLU A 230 9.57 -9.46 22.36
C GLU A 230 10.33 -10.59 21.65
N VAL A 231 10.93 -10.26 20.51
CA VAL A 231 11.74 -11.18 19.71
C VAL A 231 13.13 -10.61 19.56
N ASN A 232 14.13 -11.38 19.97
CA ASN A 232 15.53 -11.01 19.77
C ASN A 232 15.96 -11.32 18.34
N LEU A 233 16.69 -10.38 17.75
CA LEU A 233 17.30 -10.49 16.44
C LEU A 233 18.83 -10.46 16.57
N SER A 234 19.50 -11.40 15.91
CA SER A 234 20.94 -11.33 15.67
C SER A 234 21.20 -10.73 14.28
N PRO A 235 22.02 -9.67 14.15
CA PRO A 235 22.39 -9.16 12.85
C PRO A 235 23.35 -10.13 12.15
N GLU A 236 23.03 -10.51 10.91
CA GLU A 236 23.94 -11.29 10.03
C GLU A 236 24.51 -10.44 8.88
N GLY A 237 24.13 -9.17 8.82
CA GLY A 237 24.58 -8.21 7.82
C GLY A 237 23.89 -6.86 7.99
N ALA A 238 24.15 -5.94 7.06
CA ALA A 238 23.67 -4.55 7.19
C ALA A 238 22.13 -4.41 7.18
N MET A 239 21.41 -5.31 6.51
CA MET A 239 19.93 -5.33 6.47
C MET A 239 19.42 -6.77 6.45
N LYS A 240 20.06 -7.62 7.25
CA LYS A 240 19.73 -9.03 7.39
C LYS A 240 19.81 -9.41 8.86
N TYR A 241 18.73 -9.99 9.36
CA TYR A 241 18.58 -10.37 10.75
C TYR A 241 18.09 -11.80 10.85
N LYS A 242 18.68 -12.56 11.77
CA LYS A 242 18.23 -13.91 12.13
C LYS A 242 17.43 -13.86 13.42
N LEU A 243 16.35 -14.63 13.47
CA LEU A 243 15.54 -14.76 14.68
C LEU A 243 16.18 -15.78 15.61
N GLU A 244 16.37 -15.41 16.87
CA GLU A 244 17.11 -16.24 17.84
C GLU A 244 16.22 -17.26 18.57
N ASN A 245 14.96 -16.91 18.81
CA ASN A 245 14.05 -17.69 19.65
C ASN A 245 12.95 -18.38 18.83
N ASN A 246 12.40 -19.47 19.38
CA ASN A 246 11.15 -20.03 18.88
C ASN A 246 10.02 -19.01 19.07
N GLN A 247 9.22 -18.82 18.03
CA GLN A 247 8.19 -17.79 17.98
C GLN A 247 6.90 -18.30 18.61
N GLU A 248 6.24 -17.45 19.40
CA GLU A 248 4.89 -17.70 19.92
C GLU A 248 3.90 -16.78 19.20
N GLY A 249 3.06 -17.35 18.34
CA GLY A 249 2.08 -16.60 17.56
C GLY A 249 2.27 -16.75 16.06
N TYR A 250 1.41 -16.09 15.28
CA TYR A 250 1.42 -16.19 13.82
C TYR A 250 2.08 -14.99 13.13
N TRP A 251 2.33 -13.90 13.85
CA TRP A 251 2.84 -12.67 13.25
C TRP A 251 4.02 -12.12 14.01
N ILE A 252 5.08 -11.80 13.27
CA ILE A 252 6.20 -10.99 13.74
C ILE A 252 6.00 -9.57 13.21
N ILE A 253 5.95 -8.61 14.12
CA ILE A 253 5.89 -7.18 13.81
C ILE A 253 7.29 -6.62 13.93
N PHE A 254 7.76 -6.01 12.86
CA PHE A 254 9.04 -5.32 12.79
C PHE A 254 8.79 -3.83 12.65
N SER A 255 9.00 -3.10 13.75
CA SER A 255 8.66 -1.68 13.97
C SER A 255 9.51 -0.69 13.15
N GLN A 256 10.12 -1.16 12.06
CA GLN A 256 10.71 -0.29 11.03
C GLN A 256 9.65 0.11 10.00
N ASN A 257 9.86 1.27 9.37
CA ASN A 257 8.97 1.79 8.34
C ASN A 257 8.68 0.72 7.27
N TYR A 258 7.41 0.58 6.93
CA TYR A 258 6.94 -0.38 5.95
C TYR A 258 7.58 -0.15 4.59
N ASN A 259 8.09 -1.23 4.01
CA ASN A 259 8.56 -1.27 2.65
C ASN A 259 8.33 -2.69 2.10
N SER A 260 7.76 -2.81 0.91
CA SER A 260 7.48 -4.12 0.29
C SER A 260 8.73 -4.94 -0.05
N LEU A 261 9.92 -4.34 0.02
CA LEU A 261 11.21 -5.01 -0.15
C LEU A 261 11.76 -5.62 1.14
N TRP A 262 11.09 -5.41 2.28
CA TRP A 262 11.33 -6.23 3.46
C TRP A 262 10.66 -7.59 3.26
N ASN A 263 11.46 -8.64 3.33
CA ASN A 263 10.98 -10.01 3.16
C ASN A 263 11.33 -10.86 4.37
N PHE A 264 10.44 -11.81 4.64
CA PHE A 264 10.71 -12.89 5.57
C PHE A 264 11.24 -14.09 4.80
N LYS A 265 12.26 -14.75 5.33
CA LYS A 265 12.88 -15.90 4.69
C LYS A 265 12.82 -17.11 5.61
N LYS A 266 12.38 -18.23 5.04
CA LYS A 266 12.38 -19.56 5.65
C LYS A 266 13.23 -20.48 4.78
N GLY A 267 14.45 -20.80 5.24
CA GLY A 267 15.41 -21.53 4.42
C GLY A 267 15.71 -20.81 3.10
N ILE A 268 15.15 -21.30 1.98
CA ILE A 268 15.31 -20.69 0.64
C ILE A 268 14.08 -19.89 0.16
N GLU A 269 12.94 -20.02 0.84
CA GLU A 269 11.68 -19.40 0.45
C GLU A 269 11.57 -17.98 1.00
N TYR A 270 11.00 -17.08 0.20
CA TYR A 270 10.79 -15.68 0.58
C TYR A 270 9.30 -15.36 0.60
N PHE A 271 8.90 -14.64 1.65
CA PHE A 271 7.55 -14.16 1.86
C PHE A 271 7.56 -12.63 1.94
N GLU A 272 6.56 -12.00 1.37
CA GLU A 272 6.38 -10.55 1.41
C GLU A 272 5.88 -10.10 2.79
N SER A 273 6.31 -8.90 3.21
CA SER A 273 5.74 -8.24 4.38
C SER A 273 4.33 -7.71 4.09
N ILE A 274 3.56 -7.50 5.16
CA ILE A 274 2.29 -6.77 5.12
C ILE A 274 2.40 -5.46 5.92
N PRO A 275 1.64 -4.41 5.56
CA PRO A 275 1.73 -3.09 6.20
C PRO A 275 0.88 -3.02 7.48
N VAL A 276 1.41 -3.52 8.60
CA VAL A 276 0.73 -3.43 9.90
C VAL A 276 0.70 -1.98 10.36
N TYR A 277 -0.44 -1.55 10.89
CA TYR A 277 -0.82 -0.15 11.14
C TYR A 277 -0.77 0.76 9.91
N SER A 278 -0.64 0.20 8.70
CA SER A 278 -0.22 0.91 7.49
C SER A 278 1.16 1.59 7.59
N MET A 279 1.98 1.22 8.58
CA MET A 279 3.21 1.95 8.92
C MET A 279 4.44 1.07 9.07
N VAL A 280 4.29 -0.16 9.57
CA VAL A 280 5.40 -1.06 9.89
C VAL A 280 5.23 -2.42 9.21
N ASN A 281 6.27 -3.25 9.24
CA ASN A 281 6.28 -4.53 8.54
C ASN A 281 5.71 -5.64 9.44
N GLY A 282 4.79 -6.44 8.92
CA GLY A 282 4.32 -7.67 9.53
C GLY A 282 4.71 -8.89 8.69
N PHE A 283 5.16 -9.95 9.34
CA PHE A 283 5.55 -11.19 8.69
C PHE A 283 4.79 -12.36 9.30
N TYR A 284 4.15 -13.16 8.45
CA TYR A 284 3.51 -14.39 8.91
C TYR A 284 4.56 -15.47 9.16
N VAL A 285 4.42 -16.15 10.29
CA VAL A 285 5.26 -17.27 10.72
C VAL A 285 4.37 -18.38 11.24
N GLU A 286 4.70 -19.64 10.95
CA GLU A 286 4.06 -20.77 11.61
C GLU A 286 4.93 -21.24 12.78
N PRO A 287 4.32 -21.72 13.88
CA PRO A 287 5.06 -22.09 15.09
C PRO A 287 6.14 -23.17 14.89
N ASP A 288 6.02 -23.99 13.85
CA ASP A 288 6.94 -25.08 13.52
C ASP A 288 8.09 -24.66 12.58
N TRP A 289 8.10 -23.42 12.10
CA TRP A 289 9.15 -22.95 11.21
C TRP A 289 10.47 -22.74 11.96
N GLY A 290 11.56 -23.28 11.37
CA GLY A 290 12.93 -23.03 11.80
C GLY A 290 13.73 -22.24 10.76
N ASP A 291 14.91 -21.74 11.15
CA ASP A 291 15.83 -20.96 10.32
C ASP A 291 15.15 -19.74 9.64
N LEU A 292 14.79 -18.78 10.48
CA LEU A 292 13.98 -17.63 10.13
C LEU A 292 14.83 -16.37 10.03
N HIS A 293 14.67 -15.62 8.94
CA HIS A 293 15.41 -14.38 8.70
C HIS A 293 14.49 -13.26 8.21
N ILE A 294 14.82 -12.03 8.57
CA ILE A 294 14.27 -10.81 7.99
C ILE A 294 15.36 -10.20 7.11
N GLU A 295 15.08 -10.02 5.82
CA GLU A 295 16.04 -9.55 4.81
C GLU A 295 15.45 -8.37 4.01
N PHE A 296 16.19 -7.27 3.88
CA PHE A 296 15.83 -6.19 2.96
C PHE A 296 16.41 -6.45 1.56
N ARG A 297 15.54 -6.81 0.61
CA ARG A 297 15.94 -7.15 -0.76
C ARG A 297 16.25 -5.96 -1.64
N GLY A 298 16.02 -4.73 -1.18
CA GLY A 298 16.42 -3.52 -1.90
C GLY A 298 17.92 -3.44 -2.19
N GLN A 299 18.75 -4.11 -1.39
CA GLN A 299 20.20 -4.17 -1.63
C GLN A 299 20.56 -4.90 -2.94
N GLU A 300 19.74 -5.83 -3.41
CA GLU A 300 19.99 -6.56 -4.66
C GLU A 300 19.95 -5.62 -5.87
N PHE A 301 18.95 -4.72 -5.92
CA PHE A 301 18.83 -3.71 -6.98
C PHE A 301 20.01 -2.75 -6.97
N PHE A 302 20.45 -2.32 -5.78
CA PHE A 302 21.61 -1.46 -5.65
C PHE A 302 22.90 -2.14 -6.17
N ARG A 303 23.11 -3.41 -5.82
CA ARG A 303 24.27 -4.19 -6.31
C ARG A 303 24.26 -4.33 -7.83
N TRP A 304 23.13 -4.65 -8.43
CA TRP A 304 23.00 -4.69 -9.90
C TRP A 304 23.25 -3.33 -10.54
N GLY A 305 22.70 -2.25 -9.97
CA GLY A 305 22.95 -0.89 -10.45
C GLY A 305 24.43 -0.49 -10.40
N LEU A 306 25.14 -0.90 -9.35
CA LEU A 306 26.59 -0.69 -9.23
C LEU A 306 27.36 -1.46 -10.31
N TRP A 307 27.03 -2.73 -10.54
CA TRP A 307 27.65 -3.53 -11.61
C TRP A 307 27.44 -2.92 -12.99
N VAL A 308 26.21 -2.51 -13.31
CA VAL A 308 25.90 -1.84 -14.58
C VAL A 308 26.70 -0.55 -14.73
N THR A 309 26.83 0.24 -13.66
CA THR A 309 27.63 1.47 -13.66
C THR A 309 29.10 1.18 -13.93
N VAL A 310 29.70 0.22 -13.23
CA VAL A 310 31.12 -0.18 -13.42
C VAL A 310 31.36 -0.64 -14.86
N ILE A 311 30.50 -1.51 -15.40
CA ILE A 311 30.62 -2.01 -16.78
C ILE A 311 30.50 -0.86 -17.78
N THR A 312 29.58 0.09 -17.55
CA THR A 312 29.39 1.25 -18.42
C THR A 312 30.61 2.16 -18.43
N VAL A 313 31.18 2.47 -17.25
CA VAL A 313 32.39 3.30 -17.14
C VAL A 313 33.59 2.63 -17.82
N LEU A 314 33.77 1.33 -17.61
CA LEU A 314 34.83 0.56 -18.28
C LEU A 314 34.64 0.55 -19.80
N GLY A 315 33.42 0.30 -20.29
CA GLY A 315 33.10 0.34 -21.71
C GLY A 315 33.39 1.70 -22.34
N LEU A 316 32.96 2.80 -21.69
CA LEU A 316 33.23 4.17 -22.16
C LEU A 316 34.72 4.49 -22.14
N SER A 317 35.46 4.04 -21.14
CA SER A 317 36.92 4.23 -21.05
C SER A 317 37.64 3.48 -22.18
N ILE A 318 37.24 2.25 -22.49
CA ILE A 318 37.79 1.49 -23.63
C ILE A 318 37.49 2.21 -24.96
N ILE A 319 36.25 2.66 -25.17
CA ILE A 319 35.86 3.40 -26.38
C ILE A 319 36.68 4.69 -26.50
N PHE A 320 36.80 5.45 -25.41
CA PHE A 320 37.60 6.68 -25.37
C PHE A 320 39.07 6.41 -25.74
N LEU A 321 39.69 5.40 -25.14
CA LEU A 321 41.08 5.01 -25.46
C LEU A 321 41.24 4.60 -26.92
N VAL A 322 40.28 3.86 -27.50
CA VAL A 322 40.28 3.51 -28.93
C VAL A 322 40.16 4.74 -29.82
N LEU A 323 39.31 5.70 -29.46
CA LEU A 323 39.16 6.97 -30.20
C LEU A 323 40.42 7.83 -30.13
N VAL A 324 41.05 7.94 -28.95
CA VAL A 324 42.33 8.66 -28.76
C VAL A 324 43.43 8.02 -29.59
N LYS A 325 43.55 6.68 -29.55
CA LYS A 325 44.54 5.95 -30.36
C LYS A 325 44.34 6.20 -31.86
N LYS A 326 43.10 6.08 -32.36
CA LYS A 326 42.78 6.37 -33.78
C LYS A 326 43.04 7.83 -34.14
N GLY A 327 42.79 8.76 -33.23
CA GLY A 327 43.10 10.18 -33.42
C GLY A 327 44.60 10.44 -33.58
N ASN A 328 45.43 9.81 -32.74
CA ASN A 328 46.88 9.91 -32.81
C ASN A 328 47.46 9.26 -34.06
N GLU A 329 46.95 8.09 -34.48
CA GLU A 329 47.34 7.45 -35.74
C GLU A 329 47.02 8.31 -36.97
N ARG A 330 45.92 9.08 -36.94
CA ARG A 330 45.57 10.03 -38.01
C ARG A 330 46.52 11.24 -38.05
N LYS A 331 46.92 11.79 -36.91
CA LYS A 331 47.91 12.88 -36.84
C LYS A 331 49.26 12.45 -37.41
N ASN A 332 49.78 11.29 -37.00
CA ASN A 332 51.06 10.78 -37.48
C ASN A 332 51.09 10.46 -38.98
N ARG A 333 49.95 10.21 -39.62
CA ARG A 333 49.85 10.05 -41.09
C ARG A 333 49.76 11.38 -41.85
N GLY A 334 49.34 12.47 -41.20
CA GLY A 334 49.31 13.80 -41.79
C GLY A 334 50.70 14.42 -41.94
N ASP A 335 51.60 14.13 -41.00
CA ASP A 335 52.97 14.70 -40.97
C ASP A 335 53.95 14.05 -41.96
N ILE A 336 53.57 12.94 -42.63
CA ILE A 336 54.41 12.27 -43.65
C ILE A 336 54.18 12.86 -45.06
N LYS A 337 53.27 13.84 -45.20
CA LYS A 337 52.90 14.43 -46.50
C LYS A 337 53.40 15.86 -46.75
N ASN A 338 54.29 16.40 -45.93
CA ASN A 338 54.94 17.70 -46.17
C ASN A 338 56.42 17.55 -46.48
#